data_AF-A0A398DJR8-F1
#
_entry.id   AF-A0A398DJR8-F1
#
_cell.length_a   1.000
_cell.length_b   1.000
_cell.length_c   1.000
_cell.angle_alpha   90.00
_cell.angle_beta   90.00
_cell.angle_gamma   90.00
#
_symmetry.space_group_name_H-M   'P 1'
#
loop_
_entity.id
_entity.type
_entity.pdbx_description
1 polymer ?
#
loop_
_entity_poly.entity_id
_entity_poly.type
_entity_poly.pdbx_seq_one_letter_code
_entity_poly.pdbx_strand_id
1 'polypeptide(L)'
;FVCVDEQHSILYLRFYRNFGRFPVIRQLFDLLTGLADITIAHQDRRVVQTQRPFVSSLNGGEKLIQGDLPIVLYRRRREQLQKEAQAPTV
;
A
#
# COMPACT_ATOMS: atom_id res chain seq x y z
N PHE A 1 3.37 -3.26 1.52
CA PHE A 1 2.84 -4.54 1.01
C PHE A 1 3.99 -5.40 0.55
N VAL A 2 4.02 -6.65 0.97
CA VAL A 2 4.96 -7.67 0.49
C VAL A 2 4.13 -8.84 -0.01
N CYS A 3 4.39 -9.27 -1.25
CA CYS A 3 3.68 -10.41 -1.83
C CYS A 3 4.18 -11.70 -1.18
N VAL A 4 3.26 -12.54 -0.72
CA VAL A 4 3.58 -13.89 -0.23
C VAL A 4 3.33 -14.90 -1.35
N ASP A 5 2.19 -14.75 -2.03
CA ASP A 5 1.79 -15.50 -3.21
C ASP A 5 0.92 -14.61 -4.13
N GLU A 6 0.21 -15.20 -5.08
CA GLU A 6 -0.65 -14.47 -6.03
C GLU A 6 -1.90 -13.82 -5.39
N GLN A 7 -2.37 -14.33 -4.25
CA GLN A 7 -3.62 -13.92 -3.60
C GLN A 7 -3.42 -13.26 -2.23
N HIS A 8 -2.27 -13.48 -1.59
CA HIS A 8 -1.98 -13.03 -0.24
C HIS A 8 -0.80 -12.06 -0.20
N SER A 9 -0.94 -11.03 0.63
CA SER A 9 0.11 -10.05 0.89
C SER A 9 0.13 -9.65 2.36
N ILE A 10 1.31 -9.25 2.84
CA ILE A 10 1.51 -8.73 4.18
C ILE A 10 1.61 -7.20 4.11
N LEU A 11 0.78 -6.52 4.89
CA LEU A 11 0.84 -5.07 5.07
C LEU A 11 1.65 -4.74 6.33
N TYR A 12 2.82 -4.14 6.14
CA TYR A 12 3.60 -3.56 7.24
C TYR A 12 3.22 -2.10 7.41
N LEU A 13 2.69 -1.75 8.58
CA LEU A 13 2.45 -0.38 8.99
C LEU A 13 3.53 0.04 9.98
N ARG A 14 4.03 1.25 9.81
CA ARG A 14 4.99 1.85 10.73
C ARG A 14 4.73 3.33 10.84
N PHE A 15 4.43 3.77 12.05
CA PHE A 15 4.28 5.17 12.37
C PHE A 15 5.64 5.78 12.72
N TYR A 16 6.02 6.84 11.99
CA TYR A 16 7.22 7.62 12.29
C TYR A 16 6.82 8.96 12.89
N ARG A 17 7.37 9.28 14.05
CA ARG A 17 7.11 10.54 14.77
C ARG A 17 8.42 11.14 15.23
N ASN A 18 8.52 12.47 15.12
CA ASN A 18 9.64 13.25 15.64
C ASN A 18 9.23 14.13 16.85
N PHE A 19 8.01 13.94 17.40
CA PHE A 19 7.47 14.77 18.49
C PHE A 19 7.12 13.96 19.74
N GLY A 20 7.01 14.64 20.89
CA GLY A 20 6.66 14.07 22.20
C GLY A 20 7.87 13.86 23.12
N ARG A 21 8.43 14.97 23.60
CA ARG A 21 9.54 15.00 24.58
C ARG A 21 9.17 14.36 25.93
N PHE A 22 7.89 14.37 26.30
CA PHE A 22 7.40 13.82 27.56
C PHE A 22 6.93 12.37 27.40
N PRO A 23 7.38 11.44 28.27
CA PRO A 23 7.14 10.01 28.10
C PRO A 23 5.66 9.60 28.19
N VAL A 24 4.86 10.29 28.99
CA VAL A 24 3.43 9.98 29.17
C VAL A 24 2.61 10.36 27.93
N ILE A 25 2.83 11.58 27.43
CA ILE A 25 2.20 12.03 26.19
C ILE A 25 2.59 11.09 25.06
N ARG A 26 3.87 10.67 25.02
CA ARG A 26 4.33 9.70 24.03
C ARG A 26 3.53 8.41 24.06
N GLN A 27 3.37 7.78 25.23
CA GLN A 27 2.63 6.53 25.36
C GLN A 27 1.16 6.67 24.94
N LEU A 28 0.52 7.80 25.29
CA LEU A 28 -0.86 8.05 24.89
C LEU A 28 -1.01 8.11 23.37
N PHE A 29 -0.14 8.87 22.69
CA PHE A 29 -0.17 8.95 21.23
C PHE A 29 0.18 7.61 20.58
N ASP A 30 1.13 6.84 21.13
CA ASP A 30 1.47 5.51 20.59
C ASP A 30 0.28 4.54 20.70
N LEU A 31 -0.47 4.60 21.80
CA LEU A 31 -1.70 3.81 21.95
C LEU A 31 -2.77 4.24 20.94
N LEU A 32 -3.05 5.55 20.84
CA LEU A 32 -4.08 6.06 19.94
C LEU A 32 -3.74 5.77 18.47
N THR A 33 -2.49 5.94 18.07
CA THR A 33 -2.04 5.64 16.71
C THR A 33 -2.09 4.15 16.41
N GLY A 34 -1.68 3.28 17.34
CA GLY A 34 -1.81 1.83 17.17
C GLY A 34 -3.26 1.37 16.97
N LEU A 35 -4.21 1.94 17.73
CA LEU A 35 -5.64 1.65 17.56
C LEU A 35 -6.20 2.18 16.22
N ALA A 36 -5.78 3.38 15.82
CA ALA A 36 -6.16 3.96 14.54
C ALA A 36 -5.61 3.15 13.37
N ASP A 37 -4.34 2.75 13.41
CA ASP A 37 -3.67 1.95 12.37
C ASP A 37 -4.42 0.64 12.13
N ILE A 38 -4.80 -0.08 13.20
CA ILE A 38 -5.58 -1.32 13.08
C ILE A 38 -6.94 -1.06 12.44
N THR A 39 -7.63 0.01 12.86
CA THR A 39 -8.98 0.33 12.36
C THR A 39 -8.95 0.69 10.88
N ILE A 40 -8.03 1.58 10.49
CA ILE A 40 -7.86 2.04 9.11
C ILE A 40 -7.39 0.88 8.22
N ALA A 41 -6.44 0.06 8.69
CA ALA A 41 -6.00 -1.12 7.94
C ALA A 41 -7.14 -2.09 7.62
N HIS A 42 -8.08 -2.29 8.55
CA HIS A 42 -9.25 -3.13 8.31
C HIS A 42 -10.23 -2.51 7.32
N GLN A 43 -10.39 -1.18 7.33
CA GLN A 43 -11.20 -0.47 6.34
C GLN A 43 -10.61 -0.64 4.93
N ASP A 44 -9.30 -0.42 4.78
CA ASP A 44 -8.59 -0.60 3.52
C ASP A 44 -8.63 -2.05 3.04
N ARG A 45 -8.46 -3.01 3.96
CA ARG A 45 -8.54 -4.45 3.66
C ARG A 45 -9.85 -4.80 2.97
N ARG A 46 -10.98 -4.25 3.43
CA ARG A 46 -12.28 -4.51 2.82
C ARG A 46 -12.31 -4.06 1.36
N VAL A 47 -11.82 -2.87 1.07
CA VAL A 47 -11.75 -2.32 -0.30
C VAL A 47 -10.86 -3.21 -1.18
N VAL A 48 -9.65 -3.53 -0.73
CA VAL A 48 -8.68 -4.35 -1.46
C VAL A 48 -9.22 -5.75 -1.76
N GLN A 49 -9.97 -6.36 -0.85
CA GLN A 49 -10.56 -7.69 -1.06
C GLN A 49 -11.75 -7.68 -2.02
N THR A 50 -12.51 -6.59 -2.06
CA THR A 50 -13.70 -6.47 -2.91
C THR A 50 -13.41 -5.97 -4.33
N GLN A 51 -12.29 -5.29 -4.56
CA GLN A 51 -11.96 -4.76 -5.89
C GLN A 51 -11.82 -5.88 -6.92
N ARG A 52 -12.29 -5.62 -8.15
CA ARG A 52 -12.12 -6.51 -9.31
C ARG A 52 -11.71 -5.66 -10.52
N PRO A 53 -10.74 -6.12 -11.35
CA PRO A 53 -9.92 -7.33 -11.19
C PRO A 53 -8.98 -7.24 -9.98
N PHE A 54 -8.57 -8.38 -9.42
CA PHE A 54 -7.67 -8.41 -8.26
C PHE A 54 -6.27 -7.87 -8.59
N VAL A 55 -5.77 -8.21 -9.78
CA VAL A 55 -4.47 -7.75 -10.25
C VAL A 55 -4.65 -6.40 -10.94
N SER A 56 -4.07 -5.37 -10.34
CA SER A 56 -4.01 -4.05 -10.95
C SER A 56 -3.03 -4.04 -12.12
N SER A 57 -3.41 -3.43 -13.25
CA SER A 57 -2.58 -3.30 -14.44
C SER A 57 -2.62 -1.86 -14.98
N LEU A 58 -1.64 -1.48 -15.80
CA LEU A 58 -1.63 -0.16 -16.44
C LEU A 58 -2.79 -0.02 -17.44
N ASN A 59 -3.05 -1.09 -18.21
CA ASN A 59 -4.12 -1.17 -19.19
C ASN A 59 -5.25 -2.09 -18.67
N GLY A 60 -5.88 -1.70 -17.56
CA GLY A 60 -6.87 -2.51 -16.84
C GLY A 60 -8.33 -2.32 -17.28
N GLY A 61 -8.60 -1.41 -18.23
CA GLY A 61 -9.95 -1.08 -18.68
C GLY A 61 -10.80 -0.28 -17.69
N GLU A 62 -10.20 0.17 -16.58
CA GLU A 62 -10.88 1.00 -15.59
C GLU A 62 -10.99 2.47 -16.04
N LYS A 63 -12.03 3.16 -15.58
CA LYS A 63 -12.25 4.58 -15.88
C LYS A 63 -11.51 5.43 -14.85
N LEU A 64 -10.25 5.74 -15.15
CA LEU A 64 -9.41 6.59 -14.31
C LEU A 64 -9.88 8.05 -14.34
N ILE A 65 -9.80 8.72 -13.19
CA ILE A 65 -10.07 10.15 -13.05
C ILE A 65 -8.77 10.94 -12.87
N GLN A 66 -8.84 12.26 -12.93
CA GLN A 66 -7.67 13.14 -12.82
C GLN A 66 -6.85 12.91 -11.53
N GLY A 67 -7.53 12.52 -10.44
CA GLY A 67 -6.89 12.19 -9.15
C GLY A 67 -6.02 10.93 -9.17
N ASP A 68 -6.20 10.05 -10.15
CA ASP A 68 -5.52 8.74 -10.19
C ASP A 68 -4.15 8.80 -10.88
N LEU A 69 -3.68 9.99 -11.26
CA LEU A 69 -2.37 10.16 -11.90
C LEU A 69 -1.22 9.46 -11.13
N PRO A 70 -1.12 9.55 -9.79
CA PRO A 70 -0.09 8.84 -9.05
C PRO A 70 -0.17 7.31 -9.21
N ILE A 71 -1.38 6.74 -9.31
CA ILE A 71 -1.61 5.31 -9.51
C ILE A 71 -1.09 4.88 -10.88
N VAL A 72 -1.34 5.67 -11.91
CA VAL A 72 -0.85 5.43 -13.28
C VAL A 72 0.67 5.45 -13.32
N LEU A 73 1.30 6.44 -12.69
CA LEU A 73 2.76 6.56 -12.63
C LEU A 73 3.40 5.35 -11.93
N TYR A 74 2.83 4.93 -10.79
CA TYR A 74 3.25 3.72 -10.09
C TYR A 74 3.14 2.48 -10.99
N ARG A 75 2.00 2.28 -11.65
CA ARG A 75 1.76 1.12 -12.52
C ARG A 75 2.74 1.05 -13.67
N ARG A 76 3.03 2.19 -14.31
CA ARG A 76 4.02 2.30 -15.39
C ARG A 76 5.42 1.92 -14.91
N ARG A 77 5.85 2.44 -13.76
CA ARG A 77 7.18 2.12 -13.20
C ARG A 77 7.27 0.65 -12.80
N ARG A 78 6.23 0.09 -12.19
CA ARG A 78 6.18 -1.33 -11.82
C ARG A 78 6.31 -2.24 -13.04
N GLU A 79 5.58 -1.96 -14.12
CA GLU A 79 5.65 -2.76 -15.35
C GLU A 79 7.06 -2.72 -15.96
N GLN A 80 7.71 -1.56 -15.96
CA GLN A 80 9.09 -1.42 -16.41
C GLN A 80 10.05 -2.30 -15.58
N LEU A 81 9.96 -2.24 -14.25
CA LEU A 81 10.79 -3.05 -13.35
C LEU A 81 10.56 -4.56 -13.54
N GLN A 82 9.32 -4.98 -13.79
CA GLN A 82 9.00 -6.38 -14.08
C GLN A 82 9.63 -6.86 -15.39
N LYS A 83 9.61 -6.02 -16.43
CA LYS A 83 10.28 -6.30 -17.71
C LYS A 83 11.80 -6.38 -17.55
N GLU A 84 12.39 -5.45 -16.80
CA GLU A 84 13.83 -5.45 -16.49
C GLU A 84 14.24 -6.72 -15.73
N ALA A 85 13.43 -7.18 -14.77
CA ALA A 85 13.70 -8.41 -14.03
C ALA A 85 13.51 -9.71 -14.85
N GLN A 86 12.66 -9.69 -15.88
CA GLN A 86 12.42 -10.83 -16.77
C GLN A 86 13.41 -10.89 -17.94
N ALA A 87 14.15 -9.81 -18.21
CA ALA A 87 15.18 -9.81 -19.22
C ALA A 87 16.29 -10.81 -18.83
N PRO A 88 16.73 -11.69 -19.76
CA PRO A 88 17.81 -12.62 -19.46
C PRO A 88 19.05 -11.83 -19.06
N THR A 89 19.66 -12.22 -17.94
CA THR A 89 20.95 -11.68 -17.51
C THR A 89 21.99 -12.10 -18.56
N VAL A 90 22.45 -11.14 -19.37
CA VAL A 90 23.52 -11.35 -20.37
C VAL A 90 24.85 -11.47 -19.67
#